data_AF-A0AAD8ZF40-F1
#
_entry.id   AF-A0AAD8ZF40-F1
#
_cell.length_a   1.000
_cell.length_b   1.000
_cell.length_c   1.000
_cell.angle_alpha   90.00
_cell.angle_beta   90.00
_cell.angle_gamma   90.00
#
_symmetry.space_group_name_H-M   'P 1'
#
loop_
_entity.id
_entity.type
_entity.pdbx_description
1 polymer ?
#
loop_
_entity_poly.entity_id
_entity_poly.type
_entity_poly.pdbx_seq_one_letter_code
_entity_poly.pdbx_strand_id
1 'polypeptide(L)'
;MLVNPTRGFHWSDAETRALLNIWGEHDVQTALDGNFRNSHVYRDVAARLGDMGYDRTPDQCRVRVKSLKRQYYQAKKASKRNGQYHKTFKFYEEMERILSSRSAATLESQDADGVAVEGDETMDGTEEDGDSIDQPQDSDMDGAGECSNADYPVKVEYPSYPIPVTVGSSNVPVKQSGIQNTSMASPSAGKTRRYKKRFTNLSLEKLMEKFLEQSLEAEEGFYRLEEQRLRAEDVRRETEHTRELHMLQMLGQMLAGLATPAPSPTPQPARNSQMTPSAASFFGTHSRQASQAEYANHGQQRAAPVIERSFTLGRAASGNMDNVLPLVKNTIPPLTSKKHKGQDGRIGVIGGCQEYTGAPYFAAISALKVGADLSHVFCTKDAASVIKSYSPELIVHPVLDSPNAVEEMEKWLPRLHSLVVGPGLGREDVLLKNAKAIIEKSKSRGIPVVIDADGLWLVAKEPSVIQGYQKGILTPNVMEFRRLYEAMVSNVSRIPVRAHHESLDSNDPRGCAQQLSIAMGNVTLLLKGEEDIITDGNMVLTCNQEGSGRRCGGQGDLLSGALGIFSHWAFSSSAEATKGMNPALLAAFGAASLTRQCNRQAFHKHGRSTITSDMIQEICIAFKKLFES
;
A
#
# COMPACT_ATOMS: atom_id res chain seq x y z
N MET A 1 -37.39 23.33 32.06
CA MET A 1 -36.53 24.34 31.43
C MET A 1 -35.83 23.68 30.26
N LEU A 2 -35.96 24.25 29.07
CA LEU A 2 -35.48 23.69 27.81
C LEU A 2 -33.94 23.76 27.75
N VAL A 3 -33.28 22.61 27.59
CA VAL A 3 -31.86 22.53 27.25
C VAL A 3 -31.77 22.46 25.72
N ASN A 4 -31.18 23.48 25.11
CA ASN A 4 -30.93 23.56 23.67
C ASN A 4 -29.79 22.59 23.27
N PRO A 5 -29.99 21.67 22.30
CA PRO A 5 -28.93 20.78 21.83
C PRO A 5 -28.41 21.24 20.45
N THR A 6 -27.62 22.31 20.40
CA THR A 6 -26.80 22.69 19.22
C THR A 6 -25.60 23.51 19.66
N ARG A 7 -24.55 22.86 20.22
CA ARG A 7 -23.32 23.57 20.62
C ARG A 7 -22.00 22.78 20.47
N GLY A 8 -21.88 21.92 19.47
CA GLY A 8 -20.58 21.53 18.92
C GLY A 8 -20.57 22.00 17.47
N PHE A 9 -19.82 23.01 17.04
CA PHE A 9 -18.36 23.03 16.86
C PHE A 9 -17.75 24.44 16.95
N HIS A 10 -18.58 25.47 17.22
CA HIS A 10 -18.13 26.85 17.23
C HIS A 10 -17.61 27.27 18.61
N TRP A 11 -16.32 27.57 18.67
CA TRP A 11 -15.69 28.24 19.81
C TRP A 11 -16.00 29.72 19.78
N SER A 12 -16.72 30.22 20.79
CA SER A 12 -16.95 31.67 20.90
C SER A 12 -15.68 32.42 21.29
N ASP A 13 -15.68 33.74 21.11
CA ASP A 13 -14.52 34.56 21.48
C ASP A 13 -14.34 34.65 23.00
N ALA A 14 -15.43 34.61 23.76
CA ALA A 14 -15.38 34.55 25.22
C ALA A 14 -14.81 33.20 25.69
N GLU A 15 -15.28 32.11 25.10
CA GLU A 15 -14.82 30.75 25.38
C GLU A 15 -13.35 30.52 24.99
N THR A 16 -12.93 31.04 23.83
CA THR A 16 -11.52 30.95 23.39
C THR A 16 -10.60 31.72 24.34
N ARG A 17 -11.03 32.88 24.85
CA ARG A 17 -10.25 33.62 25.87
C ARG A 17 -10.23 32.91 27.21
N ALA A 18 -11.34 32.30 27.63
CA ALA A 18 -11.38 31.48 28.84
C ALA A 18 -10.38 30.32 28.76
N LEU A 19 -10.37 29.59 27.63
CA LEU A 19 -9.41 28.53 27.37
C LEU A 19 -7.95 29.04 27.42
N LEU A 20 -7.65 30.17 26.77
CA LEU A 20 -6.30 30.72 26.75
C LEU A 20 -5.85 31.24 28.12
N ASN A 21 -6.77 31.75 28.94
CA ASN A 21 -6.44 32.17 30.31
C ASN A 21 -6.05 30.95 31.16
N ILE A 22 -6.87 29.90 31.19
CA ILE A 22 -6.58 28.66 31.93
C ILE A 22 -5.30 28.01 31.40
N TRP A 23 -5.19 27.89 30.07
CA TRP A 23 -4.01 27.29 29.45
C TRP A 23 -2.73 28.08 29.76
N GLY A 24 -2.84 29.41 29.90
CA GLY A 24 -1.72 30.29 30.23
C GLY A 24 -1.33 30.33 31.71
N GLU A 25 -2.04 29.62 32.59
CA GLU A 25 -1.71 29.57 34.03
C GLU A 25 -0.38 28.84 34.26
N HIS A 26 0.33 29.23 35.32
CA HIS A 26 1.69 28.74 35.59
C HIS A 26 1.73 27.24 35.87
N ASP A 27 0.80 26.74 36.67
CA ASP A 27 0.64 25.32 36.98
C ASP A 27 0.37 24.47 35.72
N VAL A 28 -0.52 24.95 34.85
CA VAL A 28 -0.82 24.28 33.57
C VAL A 28 0.39 24.29 32.65
N GLN A 29 1.08 25.43 32.51
CA GLN A 29 2.28 25.55 31.68
C GLN A 29 3.46 24.71 32.19
N THR A 30 3.63 24.59 33.51
CA THR A 30 4.65 23.74 34.14
C THR A 30 4.33 22.26 33.96
N ALA A 31 3.06 21.86 34.11
CA ALA A 31 2.64 20.47 33.89
C ALA A 31 2.79 20.03 32.41
N LEU A 32 2.74 20.99 31.48
CA LEU A 32 2.98 20.77 30.06
C LEU A 32 4.47 20.79 29.67
N ASP A 33 5.38 21.20 30.55
CA ASP A 33 6.79 21.35 30.19
C ASP A 33 7.54 20.01 30.22
N GLY A 34 8.16 19.64 29.09
CA GLY A 34 8.94 18.41 28.94
C GLY A 34 8.15 17.10 29.05
N ASN A 35 6.82 17.14 29.12
CA ASN A 35 5.99 15.95 29.34
C ASN A 35 5.19 15.54 28.10
N PHE A 36 5.51 14.34 27.58
CA PHE A 36 4.88 13.72 26.41
C PHE A 36 3.52 13.04 26.73
N ARG A 37 3.18 12.85 28.01
CA ARG A 37 1.88 12.32 28.47
C ARG A 37 1.09 13.39 29.22
N ASN A 38 0.44 14.27 28.47
CA ASN A 38 -0.28 15.44 29.01
C ASN A 38 -1.82 15.32 28.99
N SER A 39 -2.37 14.12 28.82
CA SER A 39 -3.81 13.86 28.78
C SER A 39 -4.53 14.33 30.06
N HIS A 40 -3.94 14.07 31.23
CA HIS A 40 -4.46 14.50 32.53
C HIS A 40 -4.48 16.03 32.67
N VAL A 41 -3.51 16.75 32.06
CA VAL A 41 -3.47 18.22 32.09
C VAL A 41 -4.65 18.79 31.32
N TYR A 42 -4.94 18.25 30.13
CA TYR A 42 -6.11 18.70 29.36
C TYR A 42 -7.45 18.27 29.99
N ARG A 43 -7.45 17.25 30.86
CA ARG A 43 -8.61 16.88 31.69
C ARG A 43 -8.91 17.95 32.73
N ASP A 44 -7.89 18.45 33.41
CA ASP A 44 -7.99 19.57 34.35
C ASP A 44 -8.43 20.87 33.62
N VAL A 45 -7.81 21.18 32.48
CA VAL A 45 -8.19 22.35 31.65
C VAL A 45 -9.67 22.29 31.23
N ALA A 46 -10.15 21.12 30.81
CA ALA A 46 -11.55 20.93 30.43
C ALA A 46 -12.52 21.09 31.62
N ALA A 47 -12.14 20.57 32.79
CA ALA A 47 -12.94 20.73 34.02
C ALA A 47 -13.06 22.21 34.43
N ARG A 48 -11.94 22.95 34.49
CA ARG A 48 -11.92 24.39 34.79
C ARG A 48 -12.71 25.21 33.78
N LEU A 49 -12.70 24.81 32.49
CA LEU A 49 -13.49 25.45 31.45
C LEU A 49 -14.99 25.18 31.64
N GLY A 50 -15.35 23.98 32.10
CA GLY A 50 -16.71 23.59 32.50
C GLY A 50 -17.24 24.40 33.69
N ASP A 51 -16.41 24.68 34.70
CA ASP A 51 -16.78 25.54 35.84
C ASP A 51 -17.14 26.97 35.42
N MET A 52 -16.61 27.42 34.27
CA MET A 52 -16.94 28.71 33.65
C MET A 52 -18.17 28.65 32.73
N GLY A 53 -18.87 27.52 32.67
CA GLY A 53 -20.07 27.30 31.86
C GLY A 53 -19.81 26.92 30.40
N TYR A 54 -18.62 26.40 30.10
CA TYR A 54 -18.21 25.97 28.76
C TYR A 54 -17.85 24.49 28.74
N ASP A 55 -18.82 23.64 28.39
CA ASP A 55 -18.61 22.19 28.32
C ASP A 55 -17.80 21.79 27.08
N ARG A 56 -16.56 21.34 27.30
CA ARG A 56 -15.66 20.84 26.25
C ARG A 56 -14.92 19.59 26.71
N THR A 57 -14.66 18.67 25.78
CA THR A 57 -13.84 17.50 26.10
C THR A 57 -12.35 17.88 26.17
N PRO A 58 -11.52 17.12 26.90
CA PRO A 58 -10.07 17.33 26.96
C PRO A 58 -9.42 17.40 25.56
N ASP A 59 -9.85 16.53 24.65
CA ASP A 59 -9.38 16.50 23.27
C ASP A 59 -9.78 17.75 22.48
N GLN A 60 -11.01 18.25 22.69
CA GLN A 60 -11.46 19.50 22.06
C GLN A 60 -10.60 20.69 22.51
N CYS A 61 -10.28 20.77 23.80
CA CYS A 61 -9.37 21.79 24.35
C CYS A 61 -7.97 21.68 23.74
N ARG A 62 -7.40 20.47 23.69
CA ARG A 62 -6.07 20.20 23.09
C ARG A 62 -6.01 20.59 21.61
N VAL A 63 -6.99 20.16 20.82
CA VAL A 63 -7.09 20.47 19.38
C VAL A 63 -7.25 21.98 19.17
N ARG A 64 -8.03 22.66 20.02
CA ARG A 64 -8.21 24.11 19.94
C ARG A 64 -6.91 24.87 20.22
N VAL A 65 -6.17 24.51 21.26
CA VAL A 65 -4.87 25.11 21.57
C VAL A 65 -3.87 24.87 20.44
N LYS A 66 -3.81 23.64 19.88
CA LYS A 66 -2.95 23.33 18.73
C LYS A 66 -3.28 24.19 17.51
N SER A 67 -4.56 24.41 17.23
CA SER A 67 -5.01 25.29 16.14
C SER A 67 -4.63 26.76 16.39
N LEU A 68 -4.75 27.26 17.62
CA LEU A 68 -4.39 28.63 17.98
C LEU A 68 -2.87 28.87 17.90
N LYS A 69 -2.04 27.90 18.31
CA LYS A 69 -0.57 27.94 18.12
C LYS A 69 -0.21 28.06 16.64
N ARG A 70 -0.83 27.26 15.77
CA ARG A 70 -0.59 27.32 14.32
C ARG A 70 -0.97 28.69 13.73
N GLN A 71 -2.13 29.24 14.10
CA GLN A 71 -2.57 30.56 13.64
C GLN A 71 -1.63 31.68 14.12
N TYR A 72 -1.15 31.58 15.36
CA TYR A 72 -0.16 32.50 15.92
C TYR A 72 1.15 32.49 15.13
N TYR A 73 1.75 31.32 14.87
CA TYR A 73 3.02 31.25 14.12
C TYR A 73 2.87 31.69 12.66
N GLN A 74 1.73 31.42 12.02
CA GLN A 74 1.41 31.94 10.69
C GLN A 74 1.32 33.47 10.69
N ALA A 75 0.64 34.07 11.67
CA ALA A 75 0.57 35.51 11.84
C ALA A 75 1.95 36.13 12.13
N LYS A 76 2.77 35.49 12.99
CA LYS A 76 4.14 35.91 13.31
C LYS A 76 5.07 35.87 12.08
N LYS A 77 4.95 34.84 11.24
CA LYS A 77 5.72 34.70 9.99
C LYS A 77 5.30 35.70 8.91
N ALA A 78 3.99 35.96 8.78
CA ALA A 78 3.46 36.98 7.86
C ALA A 78 3.88 38.41 8.25
N SER A 79 4.19 38.63 9.53
CA SER A 79 4.56 39.93 10.10
C SER A 79 5.89 40.50 9.63
N LYS A 80 6.79 39.68 9.05
CA LYS A 80 8.07 40.17 8.46
C LYS A 80 7.87 41.14 7.28
N ARG A 81 6.64 41.39 6.83
CA ARG A 81 6.35 42.27 5.70
C ARG A 81 5.47 43.51 5.97
N ASN A 82 4.63 43.60 7.02
CA ASN A 82 3.66 44.72 7.15
C ASN A 82 3.10 45.08 8.55
N GLY A 83 3.56 44.50 9.66
CA GLY A 83 3.28 45.01 11.04
C GLY A 83 1.83 45.06 11.55
N GLN A 84 0.82 44.55 10.83
CA GLN A 84 -0.59 44.53 11.27
C GLN A 84 -1.01 43.16 11.82
N TYR A 85 -0.57 42.84 13.05
CA TYR A 85 -0.78 41.52 13.68
C TYR A 85 -2.24 41.28 14.08
N HIS A 86 -2.91 42.28 14.67
CA HIS A 86 -4.31 42.17 15.13
C HIS A 86 -5.35 41.95 14.02
N LYS A 87 -5.05 42.33 12.77
CA LYS A 87 -5.96 42.13 11.64
C LYS A 87 -5.94 40.71 11.09
N THR A 88 -4.85 39.98 11.33
CA THR A 88 -4.63 38.63 10.79
C THR A 88 -5.00 37.54 11.80
N PHE A 89 -4.84 37.82 13.10
CA PHE A 89 -5.21 36.89 14.18
C PHE A 89 -5.64 37.65 15.43
N LYS A 90 -6.90 37.44 15.84
CA LYS A 90 -7.56 38.22 16.91
C LYS A 90 -7.13 37.89 18.34
N PHE A 91 -6.43 36.77 18.57
CA PHE A 91 -5.91 36.35 19.89
C PHE A 91 -4.38 36.41 19.94
N TYR A 92 -3.78 37.27 19.11
CA TYR A 92 -2.33 37.34 18.96
C TYR A 92 -1.65 37.76 20.25
N GLU A 93 -2.15 38.78 20.93
CA GLU A 93 -1.53 39.29 22.17
C GLU A 93 -1.63 38.29 23.32
N GLU A 94 -2.78 37.62 23.46
CA GLU A 94 -2.98 36.59 24.47
C GLU A 94 -2.04 35.39 24.23
N MET A 95 -1.84 34.98 22.98
CA MET A 95 -0.89 33.93 22.62
C MET A 95 0.58 34.36 22.78
N GLU A 96 0.93 35.59 22.39
CA GLU A 96 2.29 36.14 22.56
C GLU A 96 2.65 36.22 24.04
N ARG A 97 1.71 36.64 24.90
CA ARG A 97 1.90 36.69 26.36
C ARG A 97 2.23 35.32 26.96
N ILE A 98 1.56 34.26 26.50
CA ILE A 98 1.74 32.90 27.01
C ILE A 98 3.02 32.25 26.46
N LEU A 99 3.36 32.51 25.19
CA LEU A 99 4.49 31.86 24.52
C LEU A 99 5.82 32.62 24.71
N SER A 100 5.80 33.93 24.94
CA SER A 100 7.02 34.74 25.10
C SER A 100 7.61 34.69 26.51
N SER A 101 6.80 34.36 27.51
CA SER A 101 7.25 34.12 28.89
C SER A 101 8.21 32.93 28.99
N ARG A 102 8.26 32.05 27.98
CA ARG A 102 9.26 30.97 27.85
C ARG A 102 10.62 31.44 27.29
N SER A 103 10.69 32.57 26.59
CA SER A 103 11.93 32.99 25.92
C SER A 103 12.95 33.66 26.85
N ALA A 104 12.57 33.98 28.10
CA ALA A 104 13.44 34.66 29.06
C ALA A 104 14.26 33.71 29.96
N ALA A 105 13.95 32.40 29.97
CA ALA A 105 14.64 31.42 30.83
C ALA A 105 15.74 30.61 30.12
N THR A 106 15.98 30.83 28.82
CA THR A 106 16.90 30.02 28.00
C THR A 106 17.92 30.87 27.23
N LEU A 107 18.37 31.98 27.80
CA LEU A 107 19.40 32.84 27.20
C LEU A 107 20.55 33.07 28.18
N GLU A 108 21.42 32.06 28.31
CA GLU A 108 22.85 32.27 28.60
C GLU A 108 23.65 31.01 28.17
N SER A 109 23.75 30.77 26.86
CA SER A 109 24.98 30.26 26.22
C SER A 109 24.84 30.17 24.68
N GLN A 110 25.51 31.11 24.02
CA GLN A 110 26.19 31.02 22.72
C GLN A 110 25.35 31.06 21.42
N ASP A 111 25.57 32.17 20.72
CA ASP A 111 25.20 32.49 19.34
C ASP A 111 25.73 31.47 18.32
N ALA A 112 24.85 31.02 17.40
CA ALA A 112 24.94 31.26 15.94
C ALA A 112 24.06 30.26 15.16
N ASP A 113 23.21 30.80 14.27
CA ASP A 113 22.42 30.15 13.21
C ASP A 113 21.29 29.18 13.62
N GLY A 114 20.14 29.75 14.01
CA GLY A 114 18.91 29.02 14.33
C GLY A 114 17.87 29.03 13.20
N VAL A 115 17.71 27.91 12.49
CA VAL A 115 16.47 27.53 11.79
C VAL A 115 15.61 26.76 12.79
N ALA A 116 14.60 27.43 13.36
CA ALA A 116 13.73 26.83 14.35
C ALA A 116 12.79 25.78 13.73
N VAL A 117 12.96 24.56 14.21
CA VAL A 117 12.16 23.34 13.98
C VAL A 117 10.85 23.45 14.77
N GLU A 118 9.70 23.37 14.10
CA GLU A 118 8.40 23.18 14.75
C GLU A 118 8.15 21.67 14.88
N GLY A 119 8.37 21.12 16.08
CA GLY A 119 7.96 19.77 16.45
C GLY A 119 6.44 19.69 16.65
N ASP A 120 5.81 18.75 15.96
CA ASP A 120 4.38 18.44 16.09
C ASP A 120 4.18 17.38 17.18
N GLU A 121 3.68 17.78 18.35
CA GLU A 121 3.14 16.84 19.32
C GLU A 121 1.80 16.28 18.79
N THR A 122 1.81 14.99 18.45
CA THR A 122 0.64 14.20 18.08
C THR A 122 0.05 13.47 19.28
N MET A 123 -1.21 13.07 19.05
CA MET A 123 -2.23 12.65 20.00
C MET A 123 -2.01 11.21 20.48
N ASP A 124 -2.35 10.97 21.74
CA ASP A 124 -2.41 9.65 22.39
C ASP A 124 -3.89 9.33 22.64
N GLY A 125 -4.25 8.06 22.49
CA GLY A 125 -5.60 7.54 22.58
C GLY A 125 -5.98 7.09 24.00
N THR A 126 -7.28 7.20 24.26
CA THR A 126 -8.12 6.37 25.14
C THR A 126 -7.44 5.31 25.99
N GLU A 127 -7.45 5.51 27.31
CA GLU A 127 -7.28 4.47 28.32
C GLU A 127 -8.66 3.88 28.69
N GLU A 128 -8.75 2.54 28.75
CA GLU A 128 -9.83 1.80 29.40
C GLU A 128 -9.55 1.73 30.92
N ASP A 129 -10.60 1.97 31.71
CA ASP A 129 -10.56 1.85 33.17
C ASP A 129 -10.39 0.40 33.62
N GLY A 130 -9.43 0.16 34.51
CA GLY A 130 -9.26 -1.10 35.24
C GLY A 130 -8.80 -0.80 36.66
N ASP A 131 -9.70 -0.97 37.61
CA ASP A 131 -9.53 -0.66 39.03
C ASP A 131 -8.65 -1.71 39.75
N SER A 132 -7.63 -1.20 40.47
CA SER A 132 -7.06 -1.60 41.77
C SER A 132 -6.94 -3.09 42.19
N ILE A 133 -5.73 -3.52 42.62
CA ILE A 133 -5.39 -4.00 43.99
C ILE A 133 -3.94 -4.58 44.08
N ASP A 134 -3.22 -4.10 45.10
CA ASP A 134 -2.01 -4.50 45.86
C ASP A 134 -1.07 -5.69 45.49
N GLN A 135 0.22 -5.50 45.85
CA GLN A 135 1.39 -6.42 45.78
C GLN A 135 1.33 -7.56 46.86
N PRO A 136 2.32 -8.50 47.04
CA PRO A 136 3.65 -8.69 46.43
C PRO A 136 4.10 -10.14 46.08
N GLN A 137 5.25 -10.23 45.39
CA GLN A 137 6.33 -11.26 45.39
C GLN A 137 6.00 -12.76 45.60
N ASP A 138 6.43 -13.61 44.65
CA ASP A 138 7.33 -14.75 44.93
C ASP A 138 7.94 -15.39 43.66
N SER A 139 9.01 -16.14 43.91
CA SER A 139 10.12 -16.64 43.10
C SER A 139 9.88 -17.89 42.23
N ASP A 140 10.74 -18.02 41.21
CA ASP A 140 11.36 -19.22 40.62
C ASP A 140 10.53 -20.35 39.95
N MET A 141 10.93 -20.68 38.71
CA MET A 141 11.47 -21.99 38.26
C MET A 141 10.96 -22.48 36.88
N ASP A 142 11.92 -23.03 36.14
CA ASP A 142 11.94 -23.63 34.79
C ASP A 142 10.78 -24.58 34.39
N GLY A 143 10.60 -24.76 33.08
CA GLY A 143 9.96 -25.97 32.55
C GLY A 143 9.60 -25.94 31.07
N ALA A 144 10.45 -26.53 30.23
CA ALA A 144 10.16 -26.88 28.85
C ALA A 144 8.99 -27.88 28.72
N GLY A 145 8.25 -27.83 27.62
CA GLY A 145 7.22 -28.81 27.30
C GLY A 145 6.62 -28.65 25.91
N GLU A 146 7.15 -29.41 24.95
CA GLU A 146 6.55 -29.71 23.64
C GLU A 146 5.21 -30.46 23.78
N CYS A 147 4.35 -30.37 22.75
CA CYS A 147 3.41 -31.41 22.24
C CYS A 147 2.51 -30.77 21.16
N SER A 148 2.71 -31.03 19.85
CA SER A 148 2.24 -32.19 19.05
C SER A 148 0.76 -32.18 18.64
N ASN A 149 0.54 -31.86 17.35
CA ASN A 149 -0.50 -32.25 16.36
C ASN A 149 -1.86 -32.84 16.81
N ALA A 150 -2.94 -32.32 16.22
CA ALA A 150 -3.97 -33.15 15.55
C ALA A 150 -4.81 -32.32 14.55
N ASP A 151 -4.74 -32.73 13.28
CA ASP A 151 -5.57 -32.28 12.16
C ASP A 151 -7.04 -32.72 12.29
N TYR A 152 -7.98 -31.83 11.95
CA TYR A 152 -9.33 -32.21 11.50
C TYR A 152 -9.75 -31.35 10.30
N PRO A 153 -10.27 -31.94 9.21
CA PRO A 153 -10.67 -31.21 8.01
C PRO A 153 -12.09 -30.65 8.16
N VAL A 154 -12.24 -29.32 8.11
CA VAL A 154 -13.56 -28.67 8.02
C VAL A 154 -13.94 -28.49 6.55
N LYS A 155 -14.99 -29.20 6.14
CA LYS A 155 -15.62 -29.11 4.83
C LYS A 155 -16.56 -27.88 4.84
N VAL A 156 -16.25 -26.85 4.05
CA VAL A 156 -17.08 -25.63 3.95
C VAL A 156 -17.98 -25.76 2.71
N GLU A 157 -19.24 -26.13 2.92
CA GLU A 157 -20.32 -25.93 1.93
C GLU A 157 -20.95 -24.55 2.15
N TYR A 158 -21.04 -23.75 1.09
CA TYR A 158 -21.74 -22.46 1.11
C TYR A 158 -23.20 -22.64 0.69
N PRO A 159 -24.19 -22.16 1.46
CA PRO A 159 -25.54 -22.01 0.97
C PRO A 159 -25.66 -20.75 0.11
N SER A 160 -26.03 -20.93 -1.15
CA SER A 160 -26.39 -19.87 -2.09
C SER A 160 -27.82 -19.38 -1.83
N TYR A 161 -27.99 -18.07 -1.55
CA TYR A 161 -29.30 -17.41 -1.60
C TYR A 161 -29.26 -16.17 -2.51
N PRO A 162 -30.29 -16.00 -3.37
CA PRO A 162 -30.35 -14.92 -4.37
C PRO A 162 -30.93 -13.61 -3.78
N ILE A 163 -30.40 -12.48 -4.26
CA ILE A 163 -30.92 -11.13 -3.95
C ILE A 163 -31.99 -10.76 -4.99
N PRO A 164 -33.19 -10.28 -4.60
CA PRO A 164 -34.18 -9.75 -5.53
C PRO A 164 -33.85 -8.32 -5.95
N VAL A 165 -33.87 -8.05 -7.25
CA VAL A 165 -33.77 -6.71 -7.85
C VAL A 165 -35.19 -6.20 -8.13
N THR A 166 -35.60 -5.10 -7.49
CA THR A 166 -36.86 -4.39 -7.80
C THR A 166 -36.58 -3.24 -8.76
N VAL A 167 -37.12 -3.35 -9.97
CA VAL A 167 -37.13 -2.29 -10.99
C VAL A 167 -38.42 -1.48 -10.82
N GLY A 168 -38.29 -0.22 -10.41
CA GLY A 168 -39.41 0.71 -10.28
C GLY A 168 -39.64 1.50 -11.57
N SER A 169 -40.60 1.05 -12.39
CA SER A 169 -41.21 1.83 -13.46
C SER A 169 -42.18 2.87 -12.89
N SER A 170 -42.12 4.12 -13.35
CA SER A 170 -43.20 5.09 -13.15
C SER A 170 -43.50 5.85 -14.45
N ASN A 171 -44.64 5.50 -15.04
CA ASN A 171 -45.35 6.21 -16.10
C ASN A 171 -46.27 7.27 -15.48
N VAL A 172 -46.22 8.52 -15.97
CA VAL A 172 -47.31 9.51 -15.85
C VAL A 172 -47.39 10.30 -17.18
N PRO A 173 -48.60 10.64 -17.70
CA PRO A 173 -48.85 10.74 -19.14
C PRO A 173 -48.72 12.14 -19.73
N VAL A 174 -48.38 12.19 -21.02
CA VAL A 174 -48.34 13.38 -21.89
C VAL A 174 -49.69 13.55 -22.58
N LYS A 175 -50.32 14.73 -22.43
CA LYS A 175 -51.42 15.19 -23.30
C LYS A 175 -50.86 16.00 -24.46
N GLN A 176 -51.25 15.61 -25.67
CA GLN A 176 -51.00 16.32 -26.93
C GLN A 176 -52.03 17.43 -27.18
N SER A 177 -51.55 18.54 -27.72
CA SER A 177 -52.21 19.43 -28.69
C SER A 177 -51.07 20.23 -29.34
N GLY A 178 -50.83 20.29 -30.65
CA GLY A 178 -51.67 20.09 -31.81
C GLY A 178 -51.53 21.33 -32.70
N ILE A 179 -51.03 21.10 -33.93
CA ILE A 179 -51.31 21.86 -35.17
C ILE A 179 -50.30 22.95 -35.64
N GLN A 180 -49.51 22.54 -36.66
CA GLN A 180 -49.27 23.14 -38.02
C GLN A 180 -48.72 24.58 -38.14
N ASN A 181 -47.88 25.00 -39.11
CA ASN A 181 -47.50 24.46 -40.42
C ASN A 181 -46.28 25.22 -41.02
N THR A 182 -45.57 24.58 -41.98
CA THR A 182 -44.77 25.15 -43.13
C THR A 182 -43.47 25.93 -42.82
N SER A 183 -42.37 25.91 -43.59
CA SER A 183 -41.98 25.35 -44.90
C SER A 183 -40.45 25.14 -45.00
N MET A 184 -40.03 24.37 -46.00
CA MET A 184 -38.65 23.93 -46.31
C MET A 184 -37.58 25.02 -46.52
N ALA A 185 -36.32 24.71 -46.15
CA ALA A 185 -35.15 24.64 -47.05
C ALA A 185 -33.82 24.41 -46.27
N SER A 186 -33.07 23.38 -46.65
CA SER A 186 -31.61 23.25 -46.45
C SER A 186 -30.90 23.76 -47.73
N PRO A 187 -29.59 24.11 -47.79
CA PRO A 187 -28.49 23.63 -46.94
C PRO A 187 -27.35 24.65 -46.62
N SER A 188 -26.44 24.27 -45.71
CA SER A 188 -24.96 24.36 -45.84
C SER A 188 -24.24 24.60 -44.51
N ALA A 189 -23.03 24.05 -44.45
CA ALA A 189 -22.21 23.83 -43.27
C ALA A 189 -21.77 25.11 -42.55
N GLY A 190 -21.88 25.11 -41.22
CA GLY A 190 -21.36 26.16 -40.34
C GLY A 190 -21.17 25.68 -38.90
N LYS A 191 -19.91 25.37 -38.56
CA LYS A 191 -19.28 25.37 -37.22
C LYS A 191 -20.20 25.20 -36.00
N THR A 192 -20.14 24.04 -35.35
CA THR A 192 -20.71 23.80 -34.01
C THR A 192 -20.03 24.68 -32.96
N ARG A 193 -20.72 25.75 -32.58
CA ARG A 193 -20.37 26.66 -31.49
C ARG A 193 -20.85 26.03 -30.17
N ARG A 194 -19.91 25.71 -29.27
CA ARG A 194 -20.20 25.29 -27.88
C ARG A 194 -21.16 26.28 -27.20
N TYR A 195 -22.26 25.78 -26.66
CA TYR A 195 -23.12 26.52 -25.73
C TYR A 195 -22.37 26.69 -24.40
N LYS A 196 -21.68 27.83 -24.24
CA LYS A 196 -21.28 28.33 -22.91
C LYS A 196 -22.54 28.89 -22.25
N LYS A 197 -23.09 28.20 -21.23
CA LYS A 197 -24.01 28.84 -20.29
C LYS A 197 -23.25 29.97 -19.60
N ARG A 198 -23.68 31.20 -19.89
CA ARG A 198 -23.24 32.42 -19.22
C ARG A 198 -23.71 32.36 -17.77
N PHE A 199 -22.78 32.23 -16.82
CA PHE A 199 -22.97 32.79 -15.48
C PHE A 199 -22.56 34.26 -15.56
N THR A 200 -23.54 35.13 -15.79
CA THR A 200 -23.35 36.58 -15.66
C THR A 200 -23.93 37.03 -14.32
N ASN A 201 -23.07 37.66 -13.53
CA ASN A 201 -23.34 38.50 -12.35
C ASN A 201 -23.88 37.83 -11.07
N LEU A 202 -23.11 36.91 -10.49
CA LEU A 202 -23.08 36.79 -9.02
C LEU A 202 -21.88 37.59 -8.51
N SER A 203 -22.06 38.40 -7.46
CA SER A 203 -20.93 39.00 -6.75
C SER A 203 -20.01 37.89 -6.23
N LEU A 204 -18.70 38.17 -6.12
CA LEU A 204 -17.71 37.22 -5.58
C LEU A 204 -18.16 36.63 -4.24
N GLU A 205 -18.85 37.44 -3.44
CA GLU A 205 -19.47 37.07 -2.16
C GLU A 205 -20.52 35.97 -2.30
N LYS A 206 -21.46 36.07 -3.25
CA LYS A 206 -22.48 35.02 -3.50
C LYS A 206 -21.88 33.73 -4.08
N LEU A 207 -20.76 33.83 -4.80
CA LEU A 207 -20.05 32.65 -5.30
C LEU A 207 -19.34 31.92 -4.15
N MET A 208 -18.76 32.68 -3.23
CA MET A 208 -18.09 32.17 -2.03
C MET A 208 -19.09 31.56 -1.05
N GLU A 209 -20.26 32.19 -0.88
CA GLU A 209 -21.38 31.67 -0.09
C GLU A 209 -21.86 30.31 -0.63
N LYS A 210 -22.06 30.20 -1.96
CA LYS A 210 -22.39 28.91 -2.60
C LYS A 210 -21.30 27.87 -2.45
N PHE A 211 -20.03 28.25 -2.47
CA PHE A 211 -18.92 27.32 -2.29
C PHE A 211 -18.86 26.80 -0.85
N LEU A 212 -19.09 27.68 0.13
CA LEU A 212 -19.19 27.31 1.54
C LEU A 212 -20.38 26.40 1.80
N GLU A 213 -21.53 26.70 1.20
CA GLU A 213 -22.74 25.88 1.31
C GLU A 213 -22.53 24.48 0.72
N GLN A 214 -21.90 24.38 -0.46
CA GLN A 214 -21.52 23.09 -1.05
C GLN A 214 -20.48 22.33 -0.22
N SER A 215 -19.57 23.04 0.45
CA SER A 215 -18.57 22.43 1.33
C SER A 215 -19.22 21.86 2.60
N LEU A 216 -20.20 22.58 3.18
CA LEU A 216 -20.96 22.15 4.35
C LEU A 216 -21.85 20.94 4.02
N GLU A 217 -22.53 20.95 2.86
CA GLU A 217 -23.32 19.81 2.39
C GLU A 217 -22.46 18.56 2.17
N ALA A 218 -21.24 18.73 1.64
CA ALA A 218 -20.30 17.63 1.45
C ALA A 218 -19.76 17.07 2.78
N GLU A 219 -19.48 17.95 3.74
CA GLU A 219 -19.03 17.58 5.08
C GLU A 219 -20.13 16.85 5.86
N GLU A 220 -21.37 17.35 5.83
CA GLU A 220 -22.52 16.69 6.45
C GLU A 220 -22.84 15.34 5.77
N GLY A 221 -22.67 15.26 4.46
CA GLY A 221 -22.79 14.01 3.70
C GLY A 221 -21.73 12.98 4.12
N PHE A 222 -20.50 13.41 4.36
CA PHE A 222 -19.41 12.57 4.85
C PHE A 222 -19.71 12.03 6.26
N TYR A 223 -20.13 12.89 7.19
CA TYR A 223 -20.46 12.47 8.56
C TYR A 223 -21.65 11.50 8.61
N ARG A 224 -22.69 11.73 7.81
CA ARG A 224 -23.82 10.79 7.69
C ARG A 224 -23.39 9.41 7.19
N LEU A 225 -22.45 9.36 6.25
CA LEU A 225 -21.94 8.08 5.73
C LEU A 225 -21.09 7.36 6.77
N GLU A 226 -20.24 8.08 7.51
CA GLU A 226 -19.40 7.50 8.56
C GLU A 226 -20.24 7.00 9.74
N GLU A 227 -21.30 7.71 10.11
CA GLU A 227 -22.26 7.26 11.13
C GLU A 227 -22.98 5.98 10.70
N GLN A 228 -23.39 5.88 9.43
CA GLN A 228 -23.96 4.64 8.89
C GLN A 228 -22.94 3.49 8.90
N ARG A 229 -21.66 3.77 8.60
CA ARG A 229 -20.58 2.79 8.63
C ARG A 229 -20.36 2.26 10.04
N LEU A 230 -20.25 3.14 11.03
CA LEU A 230 -20.07 2.79 12.44
C LEU A 230 -21.24 1.95 12.95
N ARG A 231 -22.49 2.34 12.67
CA ARG A 231 -23.68 1.56 13.03
C ARG A 231 -23.68 0.17 12.39
N ALA A 232 -23.27 0.05 11.13
CA ALA A 232 -23.16 -1.25 10.46
C ALA A 232 -22.07 -2.13 11.08
N GLU A 233 -20.96 -1.53 11.53
CA GLU A 233 -19.87 -2.22 12.21
C GLU A 233 -20.29 -2.68 13.62
N ASP A 234 -21.03 -1.86 14.36
CA ASP A 234 -21.59 -2.22 15.67
C ASP A 234 -22.58 -3.37 15.58
N VAL A 235 -23.52 -3.32 14.62
CA VAL A 235 -24.44 -4.44 14.37
C VAL A 235 -23.67 -5.71 14.00
N ARG A 236 -22.56 -5.59 13.24
CA ARG A 236 -21.72 -6.74 12.93
C ARG A 236 -21.04 -7.31 14.18
N ARG A 237 -20.48 -6.47 15.04
CA ARG A 237 -19.88 -6.91 16.31
C ARG A 237 -20.91 -7.54 17.24
N GLU A 238 -22.11 -6.98 17.35
CA GLU A 238 -23.21 -7.56 18.13
C GLU A 238 -23.65 -8.92 17.58
N THR A 239 -23.74 -9.07 16.25
CA THR A 239 -24.08 -10.37 15.64
C THR A 239 -22.98 -11.41 15.78
N GLU A 240 -21.70 -11.02 15.72
CA GLU A 240 -20.56 -11.87 16.01
C GLU A 240 -20.55 -12.29 17.50
N HIS A 241 -20.72 -11.34 18.42
CA HIS A 241 -20.80 -11.60 19.86
C HIS A 241 -21.99 -12.50 20.24
N THR A 242 -23.15 -12.29 19.61
CA THR A 242 -24.33 -13.14 19.81
C THR A 242 -24.08 -14.56 19.30
N ARG A 243 -23.35 -14.72 18.17
CA ARG A 243 -22.96 -16.04 17.67
C ARG A 243 -21.98 -16.74 18.61
N GLU A 244 -21.00 -16.02 19.14
CA GLU A 244 -20.04 -16.56 20.11
C GLU A 244 -20.74 -17.01 21.40
N LEU A 245 -21.62 -16.18 21.96
CA LEU A 245 -22.46 -16.54 23.11
C LEU A 245 -23.33 -17.76 22.82
N HIS A 246 -23.93 -17.85 21.63
CA HIS A 246 -24.73 -19.00 21.24
C HIS A 246 -23.89 -20.28 21.12
N MET A 247 -22.68 -20.19 20.55
CA MET A 247 -21.74 -21.31 20.51
C MET A 247 -21.31 -21.77 21.91
N LEU A 248 -21.03 -20.82 22.81
CA LEU A 248 -20.71 -21.12 24.21
C LEU A 248 -21.87 -21.77 24.95
N GLN A 249 -23.11 -21.33 24.70
CA GLN A 249 -24.31 -21.93 25.27
C GLN A 249 -24.55 -23.36 24.75
N MET A 250 -24.34 -23.59 23.44
CA MET A 250 -24.40 -24.93 22.86
C MET A 250 -23.31 -25.84 23.43
N LEU A 251 -22.09 -25.34 23.61
CA LEU A 251 -21.00 -26.08 24.23
C LEU A 251 -21.33 -26.45 25.69
N GLY A 252 -21.91 -25.52 26.44
CA GLY A 252 -22.36 -25.74 27.81
C GLY A 252 -23.46 -26.80 27.90
N GLN A 253 -24.41 -26.83 26.96
CA GLN A 253 -25.45 -27.87 26.90
C GLN A 253 -24.87 -29.25 26.53
N MET A 254 -23.88 -29.31 25.63
CA MET A 254 -23.20 -30.55 25.28
C MET A 254 -22.38 -31.12 26.47
N LEU A 255 -21.72 -30.25 27.24
CA LEU A 255 -20.96 -30.66 28.43
C LEU A 255 -21.88 -31.09 29.57
N ALA A 256 -23.06 -30.48 29.73
CA ALA A 256 -24.07 -30.89 30.70
C ALA A 256 -24.74 -32.24 30.35
N GLY A 257 -24.83 -32.59 29.05
CA GLY A 257 -25.42 -33.85 28.58
C GLY A 257 -24.56 -35.10 28.82
N LEU A 258 -23.29 -34.95 29.19
CA LEU A 258 -22.37 -36.06 29.47
C LEU A 258 -22.42 -36.54 30.94
N ALA A 259 -23.21 -35.89 31.79
CA ALA A 259 -23.37 -36.23 33.21
C ALA A 259 -24.68 -36.97 33.48
N THR A 260 -24.90 -38.12 32.85
CA THR A 260 -25.92 -39.09 33.32
C THR A 260 -25.40 -40.54 33.18
N PRO A 261 -25.40 -41.36 34.25
CA PRO A 261 -24.91 -42.73 34.18
C PRO A 261 -25.97 -43.66 33.57
N ALA A 262 -25.54 -44.50 32.62
CA ALA A 262 -26.37 -45.52 31.96
C ALA A 262 -26.70 -46.70 32.90
N PRO A 263 -27.90 -47.33 32.81
CA PRO A 263 -28.18 -48.59 33.47
C PRO A 263 -27.87 -49.82 32.57
N SER A 264 -27.54 -50.92 33.25
CA SER A 264 -27.10 -52.24 32.78
C SER A 264 -28.13 -53.05 31.95
N PRO A 265 -27.69 -54.05 31.16
CA PRO A 265 -28.59 -54.88 30.34
C PRO A 265 -28.96 -56.23 30.99
N THR A 266 -30.19 -56.69 30.71
CA THR A 266 -30.66 -58.09 30.94
C THR A 266 -31.59 -58.54 29.78
N PRO A 267 -31.83 -59.86 29.58
CA PRO A 267 -31.77 -60.49 28.25
C PRO A 267 -33.11 -60.93 27.59
N GLN A 268 -33.04 -61.09 26.26
CA GLN A 268 -33.78 -61.88 25.23
C GLN A 268 -35.06 -62.70 25.58
N PRO A 269 -36.03 -62.89 24.63
CA PRO A 269 -35.94 -64.04 23.68
C PRO A 269 -36.50 -63.89 22.23
N ALA A 270 -35.78 -64.56 21.32
CA ALA A 270 -36.05 -65.23 20.03
C ALA A 270 -37.43 -65.20 19.30
N ARG A 271 -37.37 -65.07 17.95
CA ARG A 271 -37.76 -66.14 16.98
C ARG A 271 -37.42 -65.81 15.49
N ASN A 272 -36.71 -66.77 14.87
CA ASN A 272 -36.85 -67.41 13.53
C ASN A 272 -37.19 -66.58 12.26
N SER A 273 -36.71 -66.85 11.04
CA SER A 273 -35.77 -67.80 10.40
C SER A 273 -35.86 -67.63 8.86
N GLN A 274 -34.85 -68.11 8.12
CA GLN A 274 -34.78 -68.48 6.67
C GLN A 274 -33.89 -67.59 5.76
N MET A 275 -32.67 -68.02 5.40
CA MET A 275 -32.21 -68.94 4.32
C MET A 275 -31.88 -68.17 3.00
N THR A 276 -30.62 -67.77 2.72
CA THR A 276 -29.51 -68.44 1.95
C THR A 276 -29.64 -68.39 0.40
N PRO A 277 -28.57 -68.60 -0.43
CA PRO A 277 -27.16 -68.14 -0.37
C PRO A 277 -26.48 -67.86 -1.77
N SER A 278 -25.14 -67.67 -1.77
CA SER A 278 -24.13 -68.12 -2.79
C SER A 278 -23.72 -67.12 -3.90
N ALA A 279 -22.46 -66.95 -4.37
CA ALA A 279 -21.08 -67.49 -4.16
C ALA A 279 -20.08 -66.44 -4.75
N ALA A 280 -18.85 -66.20 -4.25
CA ALA A 280 -17.56 -66.91 -4.49
C ALA A 280 -17.33 -67.29 -5.99
N SER A 281 -16.18 -67.16 -6.67
CA SER A 281 -14.78 -66.90 -6.34
C SER A 281 -13.93 -67.03 -7.65
N PHE A 282 -12.70 -66.47 -7.64
CA PHE A 282 -11.45 -66.99 -8.27
C PHE A 282 -11.00 -66.66 -9.74
N PHE A 283 -9.78 -66.10 -9.79
CA PHE A 283 -8.57 -66.36 -10.62
C PHE A 283 -8.52 -66.21 -12.15
N GLY A 284 -7.38 -65.69 -12.63
CA GLY A 284 -6.73 -66.20 -13.86
C GLY A 284 -6.05 -65.18 -14.79
N THR A 285 -4.73 -65.03 -14.64
CA THR A 285 -3.77 -64.44 -15.61
C THR A 285 -3.67 -65.21 -16.93
N HIS A 286 -3.35 -64.54 -18.06
CA HIS A 286 -2.30 -64.99 -19.01
C HIS A 286 -1.96 -63.96 -20.11
N SER A 287 -0.67 -63.93 -20.41
CA SER A 287 0.12 -63.30 -21.48
C SER A 287 -0.26 -63.65 -22.93
N ARG A 288 0.12 -62.80 -23.91
CA ARG A 288 0.94 -63.19 -25.09
C ARG A 288 1.39 -62.02 -25.98
N GLN A 289 2.61 -62.15 -26.49
CA GLN A 289 3.34 -61.35 -27.49
C GLN A 289 2.88 -61.61 -28.94
N ALA A 290 3.17 -60.66 -29.84
CA ALA A 290 3.67 -60.81 -31.23
C ALA A 290 3.95 -59.38 -31.78
N SER A 291 5.17 -58.91 -32.07
CA SER A 291 6.21 -59.26 -33.07
C SER A 291 5.91 -58.83 -34.51
N GLN A 292 6.96 -58.29 -35.17
CA GLN A 292 7.18 -58.00 -36.61
C GLN A 292 6.81 -56.59 -37.11
N ALA A 293 7.57 -55.90 -37.96
CA ALA A 293 8.85 -56.18 -38.64
C ALA A 293 9.48 -54.86 -39.15
N GLU A 294 10.76 -54.98 -39.51
CA GLU A 294 11.73 -54.04 -40.06
C GLU A 294 11.32 -53.35 -41.38
N TYR A 295 11.95 -52.23 -41.73
CA TYR A 295 12.75 -52.07 -42.97
C TYR A 295 13.66 -50.81 -42.89
N ALA A 296 14.91 -51.02 -43.29
CA ALA A 296 16.01 -50.07 -43.39
C ALA A 296 15.96 -49.23 -44.68
N ASN A 297 16.67 -48.09 -44.77
CA ASN A 297 18.02 -48.01 -45.38
C ASN A 297 18.61 -46.58 -45.47
N HIS A 298 19.94 -46.56 -45.62
CA HIS A 298 21.00 -45.51 -45.73
C HIS A 298 20.74 -44.30 -46.68
N GLY A 299 21.49 -43.18 -46.67
CA GLY A 299 22.74 -42.79 -46.02
C GLY A 299 23.30 -41.42 -46.50
N GLN A 300 24.46 -41.05 -45.92
CA GLN A 300 25.58 -40.19 -46.41
C GLN A 300 25.47 -38.65 -46.65
N GLN A 301 26.13 -37.90 -45.74
CA GLN A 301 27.17 -36.85 -45.90
C GLN A 301 27.19 -35.91 -47.13
N ARG A 302 27.23 -34.58 -46.90
CA ARG A 302 28.37 -33.68 -47.22
C ARG A 302 28.16 -32.21 -46.77
N ALA A 303 29.28 -31.49 -46.72
CA ALA A 303 29.57 -30.22 -46.06
C ALA A 303 29.09 -28.93 -46.76
N ALA A 304 29.24 -27.82 -46.02
CA ALA A 304 28.82 -26.43 -46.22
C ALA A 304 29.17 -25.74 -47.56
N PRO A 305 28.58 -24.56 -47.80
CA PRO A 305 29.45 -23.37 -47.87
C PRO A 305 28.96 -22.17 -47.04
N VAL A 306 29.94 -21.32 -46.75
CA VAL A 306 29.93 -20.01 -46.11
C VAL A 306 29.06 -19.01 -46.88
N ILE A 307 28.21 -18.24 -46.19
CA ILE A 307 27.55 -17.03 -46.72
C ILE A 307 27.68 -15.88 -45.72
N GLU A 308 28.06 -14.72 -46.25
CA GLU A 308 28.28 -13.42 -45.63
C GLU A 308 27.24 -13.01 -44.57
N ARG A 309 27.72 -12.54 -43.41
CA ARG A 309 26.89 -11.86 -42.40
C ARG A 309 26.73 -10.39 -42.75
N SER A 310 25.67 -10.08 -43.49
CA SER A 310 25.09 -8.74 -43.52
C SER A 310 24.35 -8.50 -42.20
N PHE A 311 24.78 -7.50 -41.43
CA PHE A 311 24.05 -7.03 -40.25
C PHE A 311 22.72 -6.41 -40.68
N THR A 312 21.64 -7.18 -40.60
CA THR A 312 20.29 -6.63 -40.62
C THR A 312 19.94 -6.14 -39.23
N LEU A 313 19.72 -4.83 -39.11
CA LEU A 313 19.07 -4.21 -37.95
C LEU A 313 17.75 -4.96 -37.70
N GLY A 314 17.71 -5.76 -36.64
CA GLY A 314 16.54 -6.54 -36.26
C GLY A 314 15.39 -5.60 -35.92
N ARG A 315 14.31 -5.69 -36.68
CA ARG A 315 13.01 -5.09 -36.39
C ARG A 315 12.56 -5.58 -35.01
N ALA A 316 12.40 -4.67 -34.05
CA ALA A 316 11.97 -4.98 -32.69
C ALA A 316 10.65 -5.78 -32.72
N ALA A 317 10.71 -7.04 -32.28
CA ALA A 317 9.54 -7.87 -32.13
C ALA A 317 8.73 -7.35 -30.93
N SER A 318 7.61 -6.68 -31.19
CA SER A 318 6.63 -6.33 -30.17
C SER A 318 6.03 -7.63 -29.62
N GLY A 319 6.54 -8.11 -28.48
CA GLY A 319 6.02 -9.30 -27.82
C GLY A 319 4.59 -9.06 -27.32
N ASN A 320 3.61 -9.78 -27.87
CA ASN A 320 2.22 -9.68 -27.49
C ASN A 320 2.00 -10.28 -26.07
N MET A 321 1.19 -9.64 -25.23
CA MET A 321 0.96 -9.99 -23.81
C MET A 321 0.60 -11.47 -23.59
N ASP A 322 -0.16 -12.05 -24.51
CA ASP A 322 -0.63 -13.45 -24.46
C ASP A 322 0.51 -14.49 -24.42
N ASN A 323 1.69 -14.12 -24.93
CA ASN A 323 2.84 -15.02 -24.98
C ASN A 323 3.73 -14.94 -23.72
N VAL A 324 3.64 -13.85 -22.95
CA VAL A 324 4.53 -13.58 -21.81
C VAL A 324 3.94 -14.07 -20.50
N LEU A 325 2.63 -13.86 -20.28
CA LEU A 325 1.97 -14.24 -19.03
C LEU A 325 2.12 -15.74 -18.68
N PRO A 326 2.01 -16.69 -19.64
CA PRO A 326 2.28 -18.10 -19.35
C PRO A 326 3.73 -18.37 -18.90
N LEU A 327 4.71 -17.60 -19.40
CA LEU A 327 6.10 -17.72 -18.95
C LEU A 327 6.27 -17.21 -17.52
N VAL A 328 5.55 -16.15 -17.14
CA VAL A 328 5.50 -15.70 -15.73
C VAL A 328 4.89 -16.78 -14.85
N LYS A 329 3.80 -17.45 -15.28
CA LYS A 329 3.21 -18.57 -14.51
C LYS A 329 4.23 -19.68 -14.25
N ASN A 330 5.05 -20.03 -15.24
CA ASN A 330 6.07 -21.06 -15.12
C ASN A 330 7.18 -20.75 -14.12
N THR A 331 7.38 -19.47 -13.77
CA THR A 331 8.41 -19.09 -12.78
C THR A 331 7.92 -19.15 -11.34
N ILE A 332 6.60 -19.17 -11.12
CA ILE A 332 6.01 -19.19 -9.78
C ILE A 332 6.17 -20.59 -9.19
N PRO A 333 6.77 -20.73 -7.99
CA PRO A 333 6.97 -22.02 -7.37
C PRO A 333 5.62 -22.64 -6.95
N PRO A 334 5.40 -23.95 -7.16
CA PRO A 334 4.21 -24.62 -6.66
C PRO A 334 4.26 -24.71 -5.14
N LEU A 335 3.11 -24.53 -4.50
CA LEU A 335 2.94 -24.80 -3.08
C LEU A 335 3.00 -26.32 -2.84
N THR A 336 3.98 -26.77 -2.06
CA THR A 336 4.17 -28.20 -1.75
C THR A 336 4.47 -28.39 -0.27
N SER A 337 4.07 -29.54 0.29
CA SER A 337 4.34 -29.91 1.69
C SER A 337 5.80 -30.25 1.99
N LYS A 338 6.66 -30.30 0.96
CA LYS A 338 8.08 -30.66 1.10
C LYS A 338 8.98 -29.47 1.42
N LYS A 339 8.50 -28.25 1.18
CA LYS A 339 9.27 -27.03 1.41
C LYS A 339 8.99 -26.46 2.80
N HIS A 340 9.96 -25.74 3.34
CA HIS A 340 9.84 -25.06 4.63
C HIS A 340 9.97 -23.54 4.48
N LYS A 341 9.55 -22.82 5.51
CA LYS A 341 9.60 -21.35 5.59
C LYS A 341 10.97 -20.80 5.16
N GLY A 342 10.92 -19.82 4.26
CA GLY A 342 12.06 -19.08 3.74
C GLY A 342 12.65 -19.66 2.45
N GLN A 343 12.18 -20.80 1.95
CA GLN A 343 12.69 -21.38 0.69
C GLN A 343 12.13 -20.68 -0.55
N ASP A 344 10.92 -20.12 -0.47
CA ASP A 344 10.23 -19.54 -1.62
C ASP A 344 10.15 -18.00 -1.59
N GLY A 345 10.83 -17.35 -0.65
CA GLY A 345 11.01 -15.89 -0.73
C GLY A 345 11.41 -15.23 0.57
N ARG A 346 12.64 -14.71 0.63
CA ARG A 346 13.12 -13.81 1.69
C ARG A 346 13.43 -12.46 1.07
N ILE A 347 12.51 -11.51 1.17
CA ILE A 347 12.61 -10.22 0.48
C ILE A 347 13.07 -9.15 1.47
N GLY A 348 14.08 -8.37 1.11
CA GLY A 348 14.49 -7.20 1.88
C GLY A 348 14.00 -5.91 1.23
N VAL A 349 13.47 -4.98 2.02
CA VAL A 349 13.12 -3.62 1.60
C VAL A 349 14.03 -2.65 2.35
N ILE A 350 14.76 -1.81 1.63
CA ILE A 350 15.58 -0.73 2.19
C ILE A 350 14.90 0.60 1.91
N GLY A 351 14.49 1.27 2.97
CA GLY A 351 13.79 2.54 2.90
C GLY A 351 13.17 2.89 4.25
N GLY A 352 12.25 3.84 4.29
CA GLY A 352 11.67 4.33 5.53
C GLY A 352 12.58 5.28 6.30
N CYS A 353 12.42 6.57 6.01
CA CYS A 353 12.88 7.68 6.85
C CYS A 353 11.77 8.15 7.80
N GLN A 354 12.08 9.16 8.61
CA GLN A 354 11.18 9.74 9.60
C GLN A 354 9.80 10.10 9.03
N GLU A 355 9.73 10.65 7.82
CA GLU A 355 8.49 11.10 7.19
C GLU A 355 7.77 10.01 6.38
N TYR A 356 8.51 9.04 5.83
CA TYR A 356 7.99 8.12 4.81
C TYR A 356 7.95 6.67 5.30
N THR A 357 7.14 6.41 6.33
CA THR A 357 6.95 5.07 6.92
C THR A 357 5.99 4.17 6.12
N GLY A 358 5.03 4.75 5.39
CA GLY A 358 4.02 3.98 4.64
C GLY A 358 4.58 3.27 3.40
N ALA A 359 5.49 3.90 2.67
CA ALA A 359 6.09 3.36 1.45
C ALA A 359 6.82 2.02 1.67
N PRO A 360 7.77 1.88 2.63
CA PRO A 360 8.42 0.61 2.88
C PRO A 360 7.45 -0.46 3.40
N TYR A 361 6.41 -0.08 4.15
CA TYR A 361 5.33 -0.99 4.54
C TYR A 361 4.60 -1.55 3.33
N PHE A 362 4.14 -0.69 2.41
CA PHE A 362 3.41 -1.10 1.21
C PHE A 362 4.22 -2.03 0.32
N ALA A 363 5.52 -1.77 0.15
CA ALA A 363 6.41 -2.68 -0.56
C ALA A 363 6.55 -4.03 0.17
N ALA A 364 6.80 -4.01 1.48
CA ALA A 364 7.05 -5.21 2.25
C ALA A 364 5.81 -6.12 2.38
N ILE A 365 4.63 -5.53 2.63
CA ILE A 365 3.37 -6.27 2.74
C ILE A 365 2.89 -6.79 1.38
N SER A 366 3.14 -6.04 0.30
CA SER A 366 2.86 -6.50 -1.07
C SER A 366 3.65 -7.78 -1.36
N ALA A 367 4.95 -7.82 -1.04
CA ALA A 367 5.78 -9.02 -1.22
C ALA A 367 5.20 -10.24 -0.47
N LEU A 368 4.78 -10.08 0.80
CA LEU A 368 4.13 -11.16 1.57
C LEU A 368 2.82 -11.60 0.95
N LYS A 369 1.95 -10.65 0.59
CA LYS A 369 0.62 -10.94 0.03
C LYS A 369 0.68 -11.60 -1.35
N VAL A 370 1.77 -11.37 -2.10
CA VAL A 370 2.04 -12.07 -3.36
C VAL A 370 2.51 -13.50 -3.13
N GLY A 371 3.26 -13.76 -2.05
CA GLY A 371 3.69 -15.11 -1.68
C GLY A 371 5.12 -15.23 -1.17
N ALA A 372 5.78 -14.14 -0.78
CA ALA A 372 7.05 -14.23 -0.07
C ALA A 372 6.85 -14.88 1.31
N ASP A 373 7.72 -15.81 1.68
CA ASP A 373 7.69 -16.46 3.00
C ASP A 373 8.06 -15.49 4.13
N LEU A 374 8.97 -14.55 3.85
CA LEU A 374 9.51 -13.58 4.80
C LEU A 374 9.78 -12.25 4.10
N SER A 375 9.45 -11.18 4.79
CA SER A 375 9.69 -9.81 4.34
C SER A 375 10.38 -9.02 5.44
N HIS A 376 11.55 -8.49 5.12
CA HIS A 376 12.41 -7.73 6.01
C HIS A 376 12.40 -6.26 5.60
N VAL A 377 12.26 -5.34 6.56
CA VAL A 377 12.34 -3.90 6.31
C VAL A 377 13.54 -3.33 7.04
N PHE A 378 14.51 -2.79 6.32
CA PHE A 378 15.64 -2.06 6.87
C PHE A 378 15.35 -0.56 6.75
N CYS A 379 15.12 0.07 7.90
CA CYS A 379 14.67 1.44 7.99
C CYS A 379 15.40 2.22 9.07
N THR A 380 15.17 3.52 9.10
CA THR A 380 15.63 4.40 10.18
C THR A 380 15.00 4.01 11.51
N LYS A 381 15.68 4.33 12.62
CA LYS A 381 15.20 4.00 13.96
C LYS A 381 13.81 4.59 14.23
N ASP A 382 13.57 5.83 13.79
CA ASP A 382 12.32 6.55 14.04
C ASP A 382 11.16 6.03 13.20
N ALA A 383 11.43 5.47 12.01
CA ALA A 383 10.41 4.84 11.18
C ALA A 383 9.94 3.48 11.72
N ALA A 384 10.79 2.78 12.48
CA ALA A 384 10.61 1.37 12.76
C ALA A 384 9.40 1.05 13.64
N SER A 385 9.12 1.85 14.68
CA SER A 385 7.98 1.63 15.57
C SER A 385 6.65 1.75 14.81
N VAL A 386 6.55 2.77 13.96
CA VAL A 386 5.38 3.03 13.11
C VAL A 386 5.18 1.89 12.12
N ILE A 387 6.22 1.46 11.41
CA ILE A 387 6.12 0.35 10.45
C ILE A 387 5.69 -0.95 11.14
N LYS A 388 6.25 -1.25 12.32
CA LYS A 388 5.86 -2.42 13.14
C LYS A 388 4.39 -2.39 13.55
N SER A 389 3.84 -1.21 13.84
CA SER A 389 2.42 -1.08 14.20
C SER A 389 1.46 -1.35 13.04
N TYR A 390 1.92 -1.26 11.78
CA TYR A 390 1.07 -1.54 10.61
C TYR A 390 0.86 -3.04 10.37
N SER A 391 1.80 -3.89 10.77
CA SER A 391 1.67 -5.34 10.66
C SER A 391 2.67 -6.11 11.52
N PRO A 392 2.23 -7.12 12.28
CA PRO A 392 3.13 -8.00 13.05
C PRO A 392 3.89 -9.01 12.17
N GLU A 393 3.52 -9.16 10.90
CA GLU A 393 4.12 -10.12 9.96
C GLU A 393 5.50 -9.66 9.45
N LEU A 394 5.77 -8.35 9.49
CA LEU A 394 7.00 -7.75 8.96
C LEU A 394 8.14 -7.85 9.95
N ILE A 395 9.32 -8.26 9.48
CA ILE A 395 10.55 -8.26 10.28
C ILE A 395 11.25 -6.92 10.06
N VAL A 396 11.07 -5.98 10.99
CA VAL A 396 11.56 -4.60 10.86
C VAL A 396 12.86 -4.39 11.64
N HIS A 397 13.90 -3.97 10.92
CA HIS A 397 15.27 -3.71 11.37
C HIS A 397 15.56 -2.19 11.42
N PRO A 398 15.62 -1.57 12.62
CA PRO A 398 15.95 -0.15 12.80
C PRO A 398 17.45 0.10 12.73
N VAL A 399 18.05 0.00 11.55
CA VAL A 399 19.52 0.03 11.39
C VAL A 399 20.02 0.97 10.30
N LEU A 400 19.14 1.52 9.46
CA LEU A 400 19.55 2.22 8.22
C LEU A 400 20.32 3.53 8.47
N ASP A 401 20.06 4.18 9.60
CA ASP A 401 20.68 5.40 10.11
C ASP A 401 21.76 5.14 11.17
N SER A 402 22.04 3.88 11.50
CA SER A 402 23.06 3.53 12.47
C SER A 402 24.48 3.87 11.96
N PRO A 403 25.44 4.25 12.83
CA PRO A 403 26.84 4.45 12.43
C PRO A 403 27.47 3.22 11.75
N ASN A 404 27.01 2.02 12.12
CA ASN A 404 27.43 0.73 11.56
C ASN A 404 26.33 0.08 10.68
N ALA A 405 25.45 0.89 10.07
CA ALA A 405 24.32 0.41 9.28
C ALA A 405 24.72 -0.63 8.24
N VAL A 406 25.80 -0.37 7.51
CA VAL A 406 26.27 -1.24 6.41
C VAL A 406 26.73 -2.59 6.95
N GLU A 407 27.49 -2.63 8.06
CA GLU A 407 27.92 -3.91 8.64
C GLU A 407 26.73 -4.72 9.18
N GLU A 408 25.77 -4.08 9.83
CA GLU A 408 24.60 -4.76 10.38
C GLU A 408 23.68 -5.31 9.28
N MET A 409 23.42 -4.53 8.23
CA MET A 409 22.61 -4.95 7.10
C MET A 409 23.31 -6.04 6.27
N GLU A 410 24.64 -5.99 6.13
CA GLU A 410 25.39 -6.99 5.38
C GLU A 410 25.21 -8.41 5.95
N LYS A 411 25.08 -8.56 7.28
CA LYS A 411 24.83 -9.86 7.94
C LYS A 411 23.56 -10.54 7.45
N TRP A 412 22.60 -9.77 6.93
CA TRP A 412 21.33 -10.29 6.42
C TRP A 412 21.38 -10.64 4.94
N LEU A 413 22.24 -10.01 4.14
CA LEU A 413 22.30 -10.22 2.68
C LEU A 413 22.40 -11.71 2.27
N PRO A 414 23.20 -12.58 2.92
CA PRO A 414 23.25 -14.01 2.57
C PRO A 414 21.91 -14.76 2.69
N ARG A 415 20.97 -14.22 3.48
CA ARG A 415 19.66 -14.80 3.71
C ARG A 415 18.60 -14.25 2.75
N LEU A 416 18.84 -13.10 2.13
CA LEU A 416 17.87 -12.46 1.25
C LEU A 416 17.97 -13.01 -0.17
N HIS A 417 16.81 -13.24 -0.78
CA HIS A 417 16.70 -13.70 -2.15
C HIS A 417 16.57 -12.57 -3.16
N SER A 418 16.11 -11.40 -2.72
CA SER A 418 15.94 -10.20 -3.53
C SER A 418 15.86 -8.98 -2.62
N LEU A 419 16.23 -7.83 -3.16
CA LEU A 419 16.27 -6.56 -2.45
C LEU A 419 15.47 -5.49 -3.20
N VAL A 420 14.64 -4.75 -2.50
CA VAL A 420 13.94 -3.56 -3.00
C VAL A 420 14.54 -2.34 -2.29
N VAL A 421 15.00 -1.34 -3.03
CA VAL A 421 15.66 -0.16 -2.46
C VAL A 421 14.97 1.10 -2.93
N GLY A 422 14.62 1.97 -1.98
CA GLY A 422 14.10 3.30 -2.26
C GLY A 422 12.72 3.66 -1.71
N PRO A 423 11.75 2.73 -1.47
CA PRO A 423 10.45 3.08 -0.89
C PRO A 423 10.58 3.85 0.42
N GLY A 424 10.32 5.16 0.38
CA GLY A 424 10.47 6.06 1.53
C GLY A 424 11.89 6.22 2.05
N LEU A 425 12.93 5.98 1.23
CA LEU A 425 14.34 6.07 1.65
C LEU A 425 14.73 7.48 2.10
N GLY A 426 14.12 8.52 1.53
CA GLY A 426 14.53 9.89 1.75
C GLY A 426 15.80 10.23 0.97
N ARG A 427 16.29 11.47 1.17
CA ARG A 427 17.41 12.02 0.40
C ARG A 427 18.54 12.57 1.27
N GLU A 428 18.59 12.14 2.51
CA GLU A 428 19.69 12.44 3.41
C GLU A 428 20.95 11.70 2.97
N ASP A 429 22.08 12.40 2.94
CA ASP A 429 23.34 11.88 2.39
C ASP A 429 23.81 10.60 3.11
N VAL A 430 23.56 10.48 4.42
CA VAL A 430 23.90 9.29 5.21
C VAL A 430 23.10 8.07 4.75
N LEU A 431 21.78 8.21 4.61
CA LEU A 431 20.89 7.11 4.18
C LEU A 431 21.23 6.66 2.75
N LEU A 432 21.48 7.62 1.86
CA LEU A 432 21.86 7.34 0.48
C LEU A 432 23.23 6.66 0.38
N LYS A 433 24.20 7.07 1.20
CA LYS A 433 25.51 6.42 1.29
C LYS A 433 25.39 4.97 1.78
N ASN A 434 24.56 4.73 2.80
CA ASN A 434 24.32 3.39 3.33
C ASN A 434 23.60 2.50 2.30
N ALA A 435 22.56 3.04 1.64
CA ALA A 435 21.85 2.34 0.57
C ALA A 435 22.78 2.00 -0.60
N LYS A 436 23.63 2.93 -1.04
CA LYS A 436 24.66 2.68 -2.06
C LYS A 436 25.55 1.49 -1.70
N ALA A 437 26.15 1.52 -0.51
CA ALA A 437 27.07 0.47 -0.07
C ALA A 437 26.38 -0.91 -0.02
N ILE A 438 25.10 -0.95 0.36
CA ILE A 438 24.33 -2.20 0.37
C ILE A 438 23.92 -2.67 -1.02
N ILE A 439 23.63 -1.76 -1.96
CA ILE A 439 23.43 -2.12 -3.37
C ILE A 439 24.71 -2.77 -3.92
N GLU A 440 25.88 -2.17 -3.68
CA GLU A 440 27.18 -2.71 -4.13
C GLU A 440 27.48 -4.09 -3.54
N LYS A 441 27.25 -4.29 -2.24
CA LYS A 441 27.39 -5.60 -1.58
C LYS A 441 26.37 -6.65 -2.06
N SER A 442 25.17 -6.21 -2.43
CA SER A 442 24.16 -7.10 -3.04
C SER A 442 24.57 -7.54 -4.44
N LYS A 443 25.14 -6.62 -5.24
CA LYS A 443 25.68 -6.90 -6.58
C LYS A 443 26.79 -7.95 -6.53
N SER A 444 27.76 -7.79 -5.61
CA SER A 444 28.87 -8.74 -5.45
C SER A 444 28.41 -10.14 -5.04
N ARG A 445 27.21 -10.26 -4.46
CA ARG A 445 26.58 -11.54 -4.08
C ARG A 445 25.62 -12.09 -5.14
N GLY A 446 25.39 -11.37 -6.23
CA GLY A 446 24.46 -11.80 -7.27
C GLY A 446 22.98 -11.79 -6.83
N ILE A 447 22.62 -10.98 -5.82
CA ILE A 447 21.25 -10.83 -5.34
C ILE A 447 20.48 -9.88 -6.27
N PRO A 448 19.33 -10.27 -6.84
CA PRO A 448 18.46 -9.36 -7.58
C PRO A 448 18.13 -8.08 -6.79
N VAL A 449 18.21 -6.92 -7.46
CA VAL A 449 17.98 -5.61 -6.83
C VAL A 449 16.96 -4.80 -7.65
N VAL A 450 15.83 -4.49 -7.03
CA VAL A 450 14.82 -3.56 -7.53
C VAL A 450 15.10 -2.17 -6.95
N ILE A 451 15.22 -1.15 -7.80
CA ILE A 451 15.42 0.23 -7.39
C ILE A 451 14.17 1.04 -7.76
N ASP A 452 13.53 1.65 -6.76
CA ASP A 452 12.34 2.48 -6.91
C ASP A 452 12.51 3.84 -6.22
N ALA A 453 11.63 4.80 -6.51
CA ALA A 453 11.53 6.09 -5.81
C ALA A 453 12.91 6.79 -5.56
N ASP A 454 13.26 7.09 -4.31
CA ASP A 454 14.53 7.79 -3.99
C ASP A 454 15.78 6.93 -4.23
N GLY A 455 15.64 5.60 -4.36
CA GLY A 455 16.70 4.76 -4.89
C GLY A 455 17.05 5.13 -6.33
N LEU A 456 16.07 5.51 -7.14
CA LEU A 456 16.31 6.00 -8.52
C LEU A 456 16.94 7.38 -8.52
N TRP A 457 16.66 8.19 -7.49
CA TRP A 457 17.35 9.47 -7.31
C TRP A 457 18.84 9.25 -7.02
N LEU A 458 19.20 8.25 -6.19
CA LEU A 458 20.59 7.83 -5.99
C LEU A 458 21.23 7.40 -7.32
N VAL A 459 20.55 6.55 -8.10
CA VAL A 459 21.05 6.11 -9.41
C VAL A 459 21.22 7.28 -10.38
N ALA A 460 20.33 8.28 -10.37
CA ALA A 460 20.47 9.46 -11.23
C ALA A 460 21.70 10.31 -10.86
N LYS A 461 22.09 10.33 -9.57
CA LYS A 461 23.33 11.00 -9.13
C LYS A 461 24.58 10.19 -9.45
N GLU A 462 24.52 8.88 -9.23
CA GLU A 462 25.65 7.98 -9.38
C GLU A 462 25.23 6.69 -10.09
N PRO A 463 25.14 6.71 -11.44
CA PRO A 463 24.63 5.56 -12.19
C PRO A 463 25.45 4.28 -12.05
N SER A 464 26.76 4.42 -11.79
CA SER A 464 27.70 3.31 -11.56
C SER A 464 27.28 2.37 -10.43
N VAL A 465 26.44 2.84 -9.50
CA VAL A 465 25.90 2.03 -8.40
C VAL A 465 25.20 0.78 -8.92
N ILE A 466 24.51 0.84 -10.07
CA ILE A 466 23.73 -0.27 -10.63
C ILE A 466 24.02 -0.57 -12.11
N GLN A 467 24.72 0.34 -12.82
CA GLN A 467 25.05 0.17 -14.24
C GLN A 467 25.73 -1.18 -14.52
N GLY A 468 25.31 -1.86 -15.59
CA GLY A 468 25.81 -3.16 -16.04
C GLY A 468 25.38 -4.35 -15.18
N TYR A 469 24.53 -4.14 -14.17
CA TYR A 469 24.07 -5.24 -13.32
C TYR A 469 22.81 -5.90 -13.90
N GLN A 470 22.98 -7.06 -14.53
CA GLN A 470 21.89 -7.77 -15.23
C GLN A 470 20.74 -8.25 -14.31
N LYS A 471 20.95 -8.30 -12.99
CA LYS A 471 19.88 -8.59 -12.01
C LYS A 471 19.31 -7.31 -11.35
N GLY A 472 19.67 -6.15 -11.87
CA GLY A 472 19.12 -4.85 -11.48
C GLY A 472 17.85 -4.54 -12.27
N ILE A 473 16.83 -4.02 -11.59
CA ILE A 473 15.58 -3.57 -12.21
C ILE A 473 15.25 -2.18 -11.70
N LEU A 474 15.02 -1.24 -12.62
CA LEU A 474 14.68 0.15 -12.30
C LEU A 474 13.19 0.38 -12.59
N THR A 475 12.46 1.02 -11.68
CA THR A 475 11.00 1.24 -11.83
C THR A 475 10.61 2.72 -11.94
N PRO A 476 11.20 3.53 -12.84
CA PRO A 476 10.93 4.97 -12.87
C PRO A 476 9.51 5.31 -13.32
N ASN A 477 8.92 6.32 -12.68
CA ASN A 477 7.86 7.11 -13.28
C ASN A 477 8.42 8.07 -14.33
N VAL A 478 7.55 8.79 -15.05
CA VAL A 478 7.95 9.73 -16.12
C VAL A 478 9.00 10.76 -15.65
N MET A 479 8.87 11.28 -14.42
CA MET A 479 9.79 12.30 -13.91
C MET A 479 11.15 11.70 -13.48
N GLU A 480 11.14 10.52 -12.86
CA GLU A 480 12.36 9.77 -12.54
C GLU A 480 13.08 9.33 -13.82
N PHE A 481 12.34 8.88 -14.82
CA PHE A 481 12.86 8.48 -16.11
C PHE A 481 13.58 9.63 -16.80
N ARG A 482 12.95 10.82 -16.84
CA ARG A 482 13.56 12.03 -17.38
C ARG A 482 14.91 12.33 -16.74
N ARG A 483 14.98 12.28 -15.40
CA ARG A 483 16.23 12.51 -14.65
C ARG A 483 17.30 11.48 -14.98
N LEU A 484 16.95 10.20 -15.04
CA LEU A 484 17.87 9.13 -15.41
C LEU A 484 18.36 9.28 -16.85
N TYR A 485 17.46 9.61 -17.78
CA TYR A 485 17.77 9.82 -19.18
C TYR A 485 18.74 11.00 -19.38
N GLU A 486 18.49 12.12 -18.69
CA GLU A 486 19.40 13.28 -18.69
C GLU A 486 20.77 12.93 -18.08
N ALA A 487 20.80 12.19 -16.96
CA ALA A 487 22.04 11.77 -16.32
C ALA A 487 22.88 10.83 -17.19
N MET A 488 22.25 9.96 -17.98
CA MET A 488 22.94 8.91 -18.74
C MET A 488 23.18 9.25 -20.21
N VAL A 489 22.14 9.70 -20.92
CA VAL A 489 22.18 9.81 -22.38
C VAL A 489 22.64 11.20 -22.81
N SER A 490 22.21 12.26 -22.10
CA SER A 490 22.63 13.64 -22.41
C SER A 490 24.11 13.88 -22.08
N ASN A 491 24.64 13.22 -21.04
CA ASN A 491 26.07 13.29 -20.70
C ASN A 491 26.96 12.52 -21.70
N VAL A 492 26.46 11.46 -22.33
CA VAL A 492 27.20 10.65 -23.30
C VAL A 492 27.20 11.26 -24.71
N SER A 493 26.14 11.98 -25.09
CA SER A 493 25.94 12.40 -26.49
C SER A 493 26.59 13.75 -26.87
N ARG A 494 27.10 14.56 -25.93
CA ARG A 494 27.65 15.92 -26.18
C ARG A 494 26.74 16.85 -27.02
N ILE A 495 25.43 16.61 -27.05
CA ILE A 495 24.47 17.46 -27.76
C ILE A 495 23.96 18.56 -26.81
N PRO A 496 23.87 19.84 -27.23
CA PRO A 496 23.48 20.93 -26.35
C PRO A 496 22.07 20.74 -25.76
N VAL A 497 21.96 20.98 -24.46
CA VAL A 497 20.76 20.82 -23.60
C VAL A 497 19.49 21.48 -24.16
N ARG A 498 19.61 22.50 -25.01
CA ARG A 498 18.46 23.21 -25.61
C ARG A 498 17.68 22.40 -26.65
N ALA A 499 18.28 21.37 -27.26
CA ALA A 499 17.59 20.49 -28.22
C ALA A 499 16.89 19.28 -27.56
N HIS A 500 17.18 19.00 -26.29
CA HIS A 500 16.69 17.79 -25.60
C HIS A 500 15.35 17.97 -24.88
N HIS A 501 14.93 19.21 -24.63
CA HIS A 501 13.58 19.44 -24.10
C HIS A 501 12.49 19.01 -25.09
N GLU A 502 12.80 18.96 -26.40
CA GLU A 502 11.92 18.42 -27.45
C GLU A 502 12.07 16.89 -27.65
N SER A 503 13.17 16.25 -27.23
CA SER A 503 13.45 14.83 -27.52
C SER A 503 12.77 13.83 -26.57
N LEU A 504 12.45 14.25 -25.34
CA LEU A 504 11.65 13.44 -24.40
C LEU A 504 10.13 13.62 -24.62
N ASP A 505 9.73 14.67 -25.35
CA ASP A 505 8.38 14.83 -25.90
C ASP A 505 8.21 14.03 -27.22
N SER A 506 9.17 13.14 -27.54
CA SER A 506 9.07 12.26 -28.69
C SER A 506 7.88 11.30 -28.56
N ASN A 507 7.18 11.09 -29.67
CA ASN A 507 6.09 10.11 -29.80
C ASN A 507 6.55 8.64 -29.62
N ASP A 508 7.78 8.38 -29.16
CA ASP A 508 8.35 7.04 -29.01
C ASP A 508 8.97 6.79 -27.61
N PRO A 509 8.13 6.68 -26.56
CA PRO A 509 8.61 6.32 -25.22
C PRO A 509 9.28 4.94 -25.16
N ARG A 510 8.99 4.05 -26.12
CA ARG A 510 9.57 2.70 -26.21
C ARG A 510 11.03 2.77 -26.63
N GLY A 511 11.34 3.53 -27.68
CA GLY A 511 12.70 3.77 -28.13
C GLY A 511 13.56 4.45 -27.07
N CYS A 512 13.03 5.48 -26.39
CA CYS A 512 13.75 6.14 -25.31
C CYS A 512 14.05 5.21 -24.12
N ALA A 513 13.06 4.38 -23.71
CA ALA A 513 13.25 3.39 -22.66
C ALA A 513 14.35 2.37 -23.02
N GLN A 514 14.32 1.87 -24.25
CA GLN A 514 15.32 0.92 -24.75
C GLN A 514 16.73 1.53 -24.75
N GLN A 515 16.84 2.77 -25.25
CA GLN A 515 18.13 3.49 -25.29
C GLN A 515 18.69 3.73 -23.89
N LEU A 516 17.86 4.11 -22.91
CA LEU A 516 18.31 4.26 -21.53
C LEU A 516 18.79 2.93 -20.94
N SER A 517 18.07 1.84 -21.18
CA SER A 517 18.49 0.51 -20.71
C SER A 517 19.84 0.11 -21.31
N ILE A 518 20.07 0.33 -22.61
CA ILE A 518 21.37 0.11 -23.27
C ILE A 518 22.47 0.98 -22.64
N ALA A 519 22.21 2.28 -22.43
CA ALA A 519 23.17 3.19 -21.80
C ALA A 519 23.51 2.80 -20.35
N MET A 520 22.54 2.22 -19.64
CA MET A 520 22.71 1.65 -18.31
C MET A 520 23.41 0.27 -18.32
N GLY A 521 23.89 -0.20 -19.48
CA GLY A 521 24.56 -1.50 -19.61
C GLY A 521 23.58 -2.67 -19.57
N ASN A 522 22.44 -2.54 -20.25
CA ASN A 522 21.38 -3.58 -20.35
C ASN A 522 20.74 -3.94 -19.00
N VAL A 523 20.67 -2.98 -18.07
CA VAL A 523 19.87 -3.07 -16.84
C VAL A 523 18.38 -2.97 -17.21
N THR A 524 17.54 -3.83 -16.63
CA THR A 524 16.11 -3.84 -16.94
C THR A 524 15.41 -2.58 -16.41
N LEU A 525 14.56 -1.99 -17.26
CA LEU A 525 13.75 -0.82 -16.97
C LEU A 525 12.27 -1.18 -17.05
N LEU A 526 11.50 -0.84 -16.03
CA LEU A 526 10.04 -0.81 -16.02
C LEU A 526 9.62 0.66 -15.93
N LEU A 527 9.34 1.27 -17.08
CA LEU A 527 8.86 2.64 -17.18
C LEU A 527 7.35 2.68 -16.92
N LYS A 528 6.98 3.23 -15.76
CA LYS A 528 5.58 3.35 -15.30
C LYS A 528 4.83 4.39 -16.13
N GLY A 529 3.67 4.03 -16.67
CA GLY A 529 2.93 4.88 -17.61
C GLY A 529 1.44 4.59 -17.70
N GLU A 530 0.79 5.12 -18.75
CA GLU A 530 -0.55 4.68 -19.14
C GLU A 530 -0.51 3.22 -19.57
N GLU A 531 0.47 2.86 -20.37
CA GLU A 531 0.96 1.48 -20.51
C GLU A 531 2.35 1.42 -19.88
N ASP A 532 2.67 0.32 -19.19
CA ASP A 532 4.01 0.15 -18.64
C ASP A 532 4.92 -0.43 -19.73
N ILE A 533 6.05 0.23 -19.97
CA ILE A 533 7.05 -0.19 -20.96
C ILE A 533 8.18 -0.89 -20.22
N ILE A 534 8.49 -2.12 -20.62
CA ILE A 534 9.47 -2.96 -19.93
C ILE A 534 10.56 -3.36 -20.91
N THR A 535 11.83 -3.10 -20.61
CA THR A 535 12.93 -3.40 -21.54
C THR A 535 14.24 -3.71 -20.83
N ASP A 536 15.06 -4.57 -21.45
CA ASP A 536 16.44 -4.86 -21.05
C ASP A 536 17.46 -4.36 -22.09
N GLY A 537 17.01 -3.46 -22.97
CA GLY A 537 17.79 -2.91 -24.08
C GLY A 537 17.76 -3.78 -25.33
N ASN A 538 17.54 -5.08 -25.20
CA ASN A 538 17.45 -6.00 -26.34
C ASN A 538 16.01 -6.23 -26.77
N MET A 539 15.11 -6.39 -25.81
CA MET A 539 13.68 -6.57 -26.04
C MET A 539 12.88 -5.47 -25.35
N VAL A 540 11.74 -5.13 -25.95
CA VAL A 540 10.76 -4.20 -25.37
C VAL A 540 9.40 -4.89 -25.30
N LEU A 541 8.86 -4.96 -24.09
CA LEU A 541 7.52 -5.46 -23.78
C LEU A 541 6.63 -4.31 -23.34
N THR A 542 5.33 -4.54 -23.41
CA THR A 542 4.33 -3.57 -22.94
C THR A 542 3.25 -4.27 -22.16
N CYS A 543 3.04 -3.82 -20.93
CA CYS A 543 1.91 -4.23 -20.11
C CYS A 543 0.77 -3.23 -20.31
N ASN A 544 -0.23 -3.64 -21.08
CA ASN A 544 -1.46 -2.89 -21.33
C ASN A 544 -2.66 -3.45 -20.53
N GLN A 545 -2.42 -4.34 -19.56
CA GLN A 545 -3.43 -4.82 -18.61
C GLN A 545 -4.18 -3.61 -18.06
N GLU A 546 -5.51 -3.56 -18.16
CA GLU A 546 -6.27 -2.37 -17.73
C GLU A 546 -6.12 -2.11 -16.22
N GLY A 547 -6.07 -0.83 -15.84
CA GLY A 547 -5.84 -0.38 -14.45
C GLY A 547 -6.99 0.49 -13.98
N SER A 548 -6.70 1.63 -13.37
CA SER A 548 -7.71 2.63 -13.07
C SER A 548 -7.25 4.06 -13.37
N GLY A 549 -8.21 4.97 -13.53
CA GLY A 549 -7.94 6.41 -13.60
C GLY A 549 -7.59 7.04 -12.25
N ARG A 550 -7.60 6.26 -11.15
CA ARG A 550 -7.34 6.78 -9.80
C ARG A 550 -5.87 6.66 -9.44
N ARG A 551 -5.30 7.80 -9.05
CA ARG A 551 -3.90 7.94 -8.60
C ARG A 551 -3.81 8.09 -7.08
N CYS A 552 -3.92 7.00 -6.33
CA CYS A 552 -3.54 7.00 -4.90
C CYS A 552 -2.02 6.88 -4.73
N GLY A 553 -1.46 7.54 -3.71
CA GLY A 553 -0.05 7.38 -3.34
C GLY A 553 0.16 6.03 -2.68
N GLY A 554 1.23 5.31 -3.04
CA GLY A 554 1.49 3.93 -2.57
C GLY A 554 1.45 2.86 -3.67
N GLN A 555 0.95 3.18 -4.87
CA GLN A 555 0.84 2.21 -5.97
C GLN A 555 2.20 1.70 -6.47
N GLY A 556 3.19 2.60 -6.55
CA GLY A 556 4.56 2.24 -6.93
C GLY A 556 5.22 1.31 -5.91
N ASP A 557 4.90 1.49 -4.63
CA ASP A 557 5.43 0.65 -3.55
C ASP A 557 4.86 -0.78 -3.64
N LEU A 558 3.57 -0.94 -3.95
CA LEU A 558 2.99 -2.26 -4.23
C LEU A 558 3.70 -2.95 -5.40
N LEU A 559 3.96 -2.20 -6.48
CA LEU A 559 4.68 -2.71 -7.64
C LEU A 559 6.09 -3.17 -7.29
N SER A 560 6.87 -2.34 -6.59
CA SER A 560 8.26 -2.65 -6.24
C SER A 560 8.35 -3.83 -5.26
N GLY A 561 7.42 -3.92 -4.31
CA GLY A 561 7.25 -5.08 -3.44
C GLY A 561 6.95 -6.38 -4.17
N ALA A 562 5.94 -6.37 -5.05
CA ALA A 562 5.60 -7.52 -5.88
C ALA A 562 6.77 -7.91 -6.81
N LEU A 563 7.44 -6.92 -7.39
CA LEU A 563 8.60 -7.14 -8.25
C LEU A 563 9.76 -7.79 -7.49
N GLY A 564 9.94 -7.47 -6.20
CA GLY A 564 10.94 -8.11 -5.35
C GLY A 564 10.80 -9.63 -5.33
N ILE A 565 9.59 -10.15 -5.09
CA ILE A 565 9.33 -11.60 -5.04
C ILE A 565 9.30 -12.24 -6.43
N PHE A 566 8.67 -11.59 -7.43
CA PHE A 566 8.71 -12.08 -8.81
C PHE A 566 10.14 -12.19 -9.35
N SER A 567 11.03 -11.29 -8.95
CA SER A 567 12.45 -11.34 -9.33
C SER A 567 13.12 -12.59 -8.78
N HIS A 568 12.89 -12.91 -7.49
CA HIS A 568 13.43 -14.14 -6.90
C HIS A 568 12.96 -15.38 -7.66
N TRP A 569 11.65 -15.50 -7.88
CA TRP A 569 11.05 -16.65 -8.57
C TRP A 569 11.58 -16.78 -10.00
N ALA A 570 11.61 -15.69 -10.77
CA ALA A 570 12.11 -15.70 -12.13
C ALA A 570 13.60 -16.06 -12.20
N PHE A 571 14.46 -15.46 -11.37
CA PHE A 571 15.90 -15.76 -11.37
C PHE A 571 16.26 -17.15 -10.82
N SER A 572 15.34 -17.77 -10.08
CA SER A 572 15.51 -19.15 -9.59
C SER A 572 14.97 -20.21 -10.56
N SER A 573 14.28 -19.77 -11.61
CA SER A 573 13.67 -20.65 -12.62
C SER A 573 14.69 -21.07 -13.68
N SER A 574 14.46 -22.23 -14.30
CA SER A 574 15.32 -22.73 -15.37
C SER A 574 15.13 -21.95 -16.68
N ALA A 575 16.11 -22.02 -17.57
CA ALA A 575 16.04 -21.37 -18.87
C ALA A 575 14.88 -21.93 -19.73
N GLU A 576 14.49 -23.19 -19.53
CA GLU A 576 13.33 -23.80 -20.18
C GLU A 576 12.02 -23.17 -19.71
N ALA A 577 11.90 -22.91 -18.39
CA ALA A 577 10.71 -22.27 -17.81
C ALA A 577 10.50 -20.86 -18.39
N THR A 578 11.60 -20.12 -18.62
CA THR A 578 11.56 -18.78 -19.21
C THR A 578 11.63 -18.78 -20.74
N LYS A 579 11.78 -19.94 -21.39
CA LYS A 579 12.09 -20.09 -22.83
C LYS A 579 13.25 -19.20 -23.30
N GLY A 580 14.27 -19.05 -22.46
CA GLY A 580 15.44 -18.20 -22.73
C GLY A 580 15.18 -16.69 -22.61
N MET A 581 13.97 -16.27 -22.21
CA MET A 581 13.68 -14.87 -21.93
C MET A 581 14.41 -14.42 -20.66
N ASN A 582 14.86 -13.16 -20.65
CA ASN A 582 15.47 -12.55 -19.48
C ASN A 582 14.51 -12.61 -18.27
N PRO A 583 14.91 -13.25 -17.14
CA PRO A 583 14.06 -13.36 -15.95
C PRO A 583 13.57 -12.02 -15.40
N ALA A 584 14.38 -10.96 -15.51
CA ALA A 584 13.99 -9.63 -15.05
C ALA A 584 12.81 -9.05 -15.84
N LEU A 585 12.73 -9.33 -17.15
CA LEU A 585 11.59 -8.91 -17.98
C LEU A 585 10.30 -9.62 -17.57
N LEU A 586 10.38 -10.92 -17.31
CA LEU A 586 9.24 -11.71 -16.83
C LEU A 586 8.78 -11.23 -15.46
N ALA A 587 9.71 -10.98 -14.54
CA ALA A 587 9.40 -10.48 -13.21
C ALA A 587 8.73 -9.10 -13.26
N ALA A 588 9.29 -8.17 -14.05
CA ALA A 588 8.72 -6.84 -14.29
C ALA A 588 7.32 -6.92 -14.90
N PHE A 589 7.12 -7.80 -15.88
CA PHE A 589 5.83 -7.99 -16.52
C PHE A 589 4.77 -8.57 -15.58
N GLY A 590 5.13 -9.57 -14.78
CA GLY A 590 4.25 -10.17 -13.77
C GLY A 590 3.82 -9.17 -12.71
N ALA A 591 4.77 -8.41 -12.16
CA ALA A 591 4.51 -7.40 -11.14
C ALA A 591 3.66 -6.23 -11.67
N ALA A 592 3.93 -5.75 -12.88
CA ALA A 592 3.13 -4.71 -13.53
C ALA A 592 1.68 -5.19 -13.76
N SER A 593 1.52 -6.38 -14.34
CA SER A 593 0.20 -6.97 -14.63
C SER A 593 -0.61 -7.15 -13.35
N LEU A 594 0.02 -7.66 -12.28
CA LEU A 594 -0.62 -7.83 -10.98
C LEU A 594 -1.05 -6.49 -10.38
N THR A 595 -0.15 -5.51 -10.32
CA THR A 595 -0.43 -4.21 -9.69
C THR A 595 -1.56 -3.48 -10.43
N ARG A 596 -1.54 -3.52 -11.76
CA ARG A 596 -2.59 -2.96 -12.62
C ARG A 596 -3.93 -3.66 -12.37
N GLN A 597 -3.95 -4.99 -12.28
CA GLN A 597 -5.15 -5.76 -11.97
C GLN A 597 -5.70 -5.45 -10.56
N CYS A 598 -4.82 -5.30 -9.55
CA CYS A 598 -5.22 -4.89 -8.20
C CYS A 598 -5.87 -3.51 -8.21
N ASN A 599 -5.24 -2.53 -8.88
CA ASN A 599 -5.76 -1.18 -9.01
C ASN A 599 -7.14 -1.16 -9.68
N ARG A 600 -7.30 -1.90 -10.79
CA ARG A 600 -8.59 -2.02 -11.47
C ARG A 600 -9.68 -2.57 -10.56
N GLN A 601 -9.40 -3.67 -9.85
CA GLN A 601 -10.40 -4.32 -8.97
C GLN A 601 -10.78 -3.42 -7.79
N ALA A 602 -9.80 -2.80 -7.14
CA ALA A 602 -10.03 -1.88 -6.03
C ALA A 602 -10.84 -0.67 -6.51
N PHE A 603 -10.51 -0.13 -7.69
CA PHE A 603 -11.26 0.97 -8.28
C PHE A 603 -12.69 0.60 -8.67
N HIS A 604 -12.96 -0.61 -9.14
CA HIS A 604 -14.33 -1.05 -9.37
C HIS A 604 -15.16 -1.10 -8.07
N LYS A 605 -14.52 -1.42 -6.94
CA LYS A 605 -15.19 -1.50 -5.62
C LYS A 605 -15.36 -0.13 -4.96
N HIS A 606 -14.34 0.72 -5.02
CA HIS A 606 -14.26 1.96 -4.23
C HIS A 606 -14.30 3.24 -5.08
N GLY A 607 -14.18 3.15 -6.41
CA GLY A 607 -14.24 4.28 -7.31
C GLY A 607 -13.27 5.40 -6.91
N ARG A 608 -13.79 6.61 -6.72
CA ARG A 608 -12.98 7.79 -6.37
C ARG A 608 -12.24 7.63 -5.04
N SER A 609 -12.80 6.92 -4.07
CA SER A 609 -12.21 6.79 -2.73
C SER A 609 -11.11 5.74 -2.64
N THR A 610 -10.81 5.02 -3.73
CA THR A 610 -9.75 3.99 -3.73
C THR A 610 -8.42 4.53 -3.18
N ILE A 611 -7.89 3.82 -2.21
CA ILE A 611 -6.57 4.02 -1.60
C ILE A 611 -5.70 2.77 -1.76
N THR A 612 -4.42 2.86 -1.40
CA THR A 612 -3.47 1.75 -1.57
C THR A 612 -3.79 0.56 -0.68
N SER A 613 -4.33 0.76 0.52
CA SER A 613 -4.77 -0.34 1.38
C SER A 613 -5.89 -1.17 0.74
N ASP A 614 -6.78 -0.56 -0.04
CA ASP A 614 -7.80 -1.29 -0.80
C ASP A 614 -7.15 -2.19 -1.85
N MET A 615 -6.10 -1.71 -2.54
CA MET A 615 -5.36 -2.51 -3.51
C MET A 615 -4.67 -3.71 -2.88
N ILE A 616 -4.19 -3.60 -1.63
CA ILE A 616 -3.58 -4.73 -0.90
C ILE A 616 -4.59 -5.86 -0.70
N GLN A 617 -5.86 -5.54 -0.43
CA GLN A 617 -6.93 -6.53 -0.28
C GLN A 617 -7.20 -7.29 -1.59
N GLU A 618 -6.92 -6.67 -2.74
CA GLU A 618 -7.12 -7.28 -4.05
C GLU A 618 -5.97 -8.17 -4.52
N ILE A 619 -4.81 -8.17 -3.86
CA ILE A 619 -3.61 -8.90 -4.32
C ILE A 619 -3.90 -10.39 -4.50
N CYS A 620 -4.51 -11.04 -3.51
CA CYS A 620 -4.80 -12.48 -3.59
C CYS A 620 -5.76 -12.82 -4.75
N ILE A 621 -6.81 -12.02 -4.92
CA ILE A 621 -7.81 -12.22 -5.98
C ILE A 621 -7.18 -11.97 -7.36
N ALA A 622 -6.40 -10.89 -7.49
CA ALA A 622 -5.66 -10.57 -8.71
C ALA A 622 -4.66 -11.68 -9.07
N PHE A 623 -3.92 -12.17 -8.08
CA PHE A 623 -2.91 -13.20 -8.26
C PHE A 623 -3.53 -14.50 -8.77
N LYS A 624 -4.59 -14.98 -8.11
CA LYS A 624 -5.36 -16.16 -8.54
C LYS A 624 -5.82 -16.04 -9.99
N LYS A 625 -6.43 -14.90 -10.32
CA LYS A 625 -6.96 -14.61 -11.65
C LYS A 625 -5.89 -14.52 -12.74
N LEU A 626 -4.69 -14.07 -12.42
CA LEU A 626 -3.64 -13.90 -13.43
C LEU A 626 -2.75 -15.13 -13.56
N PHE A 627 -2.51 -15.83 -12.45
CA PHE A 627 -1.42 -16.80 -12.35
C PHE A 627 -1.86 -18.22 -12.00
N GLU A 628 -3.03 -18.42 -11.39
CA GLU A 628 -3.51 -19.74 -10.95
C GLU A 628 -4.76 -20.23 -11.70
N SER A 629 -5.41 -19.36 -12.47
CA SER A 629 -6.58 -19.69 -13.31
C SER A 629 -6.22 -20.23 -14.69
#